data_AF-A0A364NQK9-F1
#
_entry.id   AF-A0A364NQK9-F1
#
_cell.length_a   1.000
_cell.length_b   1.000
_cell.length_c   1.000
_cell.angle_alpha   90.00
_cell.angle_beta   90.00
_cell.angle_gamma   90.00
#
_symmetry.space_group_name_H-M   'P 1'
#
loop_
_entity.id
_entity.type
_entity.pdbx_description
1 polymer ?
#
loop_
_entity_poly.entity_id
_entity_poly.type
_entity_poly.pdbx_seq_one_letter_code
_entity_poly.pdbx_strand_id
1 'polypeptide(L)'
;MNMSSMGIGFKTPAEKKPKKMQALVKGMEVHDWNTLDSVNAFPPKSIDQILLLLNEGKASDITILEWIHLFESSNIWSENNTELRTSHTCFKILNAMSENDPLLNLSLFRAALTIDGVGNLFPSLLLDQIHFLDDKLSGWKKEILDIVIKSRDGNYKDIALSVAMQDISVNEFFSKYRLPRCTRLKHAVTASIPYTCETIDLVSYAGWCIYMVKESEHVISVEILNVLLAKRFNDIKNNKYLISKFIEICHPQNEDGYWYDLSEPAQLSLKNIVSISDLYYFKKLVELIFRSKELSVDENSTKQIKRRSQFWCHYESRILSVRILVPEYTYDKVIGLLKSCSWLELLSDKEGSEVIILEFDSVIVLEVLRGEASEIRVFEKNSRNKNILLKSVNPSLNDFRKAHQDAVHDHVICWQWACESWLRKSYNIIPDDKTKKFNGLPPSFSDYDPRKGLPTPDKNMLSLRAEEVARWSDAFFRREMLLGKYTSDGSEAKAHELLLLGQQFNQMGDFKQMVEHWESSAKLGNRAAMMNLAEYYLVKAKSRAELRMRGDVWLRKAAELGDLRANALLGLTV
;
A
#
# COMPACT_ATOMS: atom_id res chain seq x y z
N MET A 1 22.89 75.90 7.39
CA MET A 1 22.76 75.00 8.55
C MET A 1 23.08 73.59 8.07
N ASN A 2 24.19 73.03 8.56
CA ASN A 2 24.73 71.73 8.14
C ASN A 2 23.98 70.59 8.85
N MET A 3 23.62 69.52 8.13
CA MET A 3 22.89 68.35 8.65
C MET A 3 23.66 67.50 9.69
N SER A 4 24.76 68.01 10.23
CA SER A 4 25.55 67.35 11.28
C SER A 4 25.03 67.64 12.69
N SER A 5 23.89 68.34 12.86
CA SER A 5 23.30 68.67 14.17
C SER A 5 22.12 67.79 14.60
N MET A 6 21.80 66.73 13.85
CA MET A 6 20.84 65.69 14.27
C MET A 6 21.63 64.40 14.50
N GLY A 7 21.93 64.07 15.76
CA GLY A 7 22.83 63.00 16.19
C GLY A 7 22.40 61.57 15.78
N ILE A 8 22.48 61.25 14.49
CA ILE A 8 22.30 59.91 13.94
C ILE A 8 23.64 59.51 13.29
N GLY A 9 24.45 58.78 14.03
CA GLY A 9 25.67 58.16 13.50
C GLY A 9 25.36 56.84 12.82
N PHE A 10 25.43 56.78 11.50
CA PHE A 10 25.42 55.50 10.78
C PHE A 10 26.76 54.80 10.98
N LYS A 11 26.75 53.56 11.52
CA LYS A 11 27.95 52.70 11.51
C LYS A 11 28.29 52.34 10.07
N THR A 12 29.50 52.68 9.63
CA THR A 12 30.07 52.20 8.37
C THR A 12 30.07 50.66 8.37
N PRO A 13 29.59 49.99 7.31
CA PRO A 13 29.63 48.53 7.24
C PRO A 13 31.08 48.04 7.29
N ALA A 14 31.33 46.98 8.05
CA ALA A 14 32.65 46.35 8.08
C ALA A 14 32.98 45.79 6.68
N GLU A 15 34.12 46.21 6.11
CA GLU A 15 34.64 45.64 4.86
C GLU A 15 34.85 44.13 5.02
N LYS A 16 34.02 43.34 4.35
CA LYS A 16 34.21 41.89 4.28
C LYS A 16 35.39 41.60 3.35
N LYS A 17 36.57 41.38 3.92
CA LYS A 17 37.73 40.84 3.18
C LYS A 17 37.36 39.47 2.57
N PRO A 18 37.61 39.24 1.27
CA PRO A 18 37.16 38.03 0.58
C PRO A 18 38.12 36.86 0.86
N LYS A 19 38.08 36.35 2.10
CA LYS A 19 38.98 35.29 2.58
C LYS A 19 38.95 34.02 1.70
N LYS A 20 37.80 33.72 1.08
CA LYS A 20 37.65 32.56 0.18
C LYS A 20 38.36 32.74 -1.17
N MET A 21 38.35 33.95 -1.75
CA MET A 21 39.11 34.23 -2.98
C MET A 21 40.62 34.24 -2.71
N GLN A 22 41.06 34.78 -1.58
CA GLN A 22 42.48 34.78 -1.22
C GLN A 22 43.01 33.37 -0.93
N ALA A 23 42.16 32.45 -0.46
CA ALA A 23 42.53 31.05 -0.27
C ALA A 23 42.69 30.29 -1.59
N LEU A 24 41.97 30.67 -2.65
CA LEU A 24 42.09 30.08 -4.00
C LEU A 24 43.37 30.49 -4.73
N VAL A 25 43.97 31.64 -4.38
CA VAL A 25 45.19 32.16 -5.01
C VAL A 25 46.46 31.54 -4.40
N LYS A 26 46.39 31.00 -3.17
CA LYS A 26 47.55 30.34 -2.54
C LYS A 26 47.83 29.00 -3.22
N GLY A 27 48.81 28.98 -4.12
CA GLY A 27 49.31 27.78 -4.78
C GLY A 27 49.12 27.74 -6.29
N MET A 28 48.54 28.79 -6.91
CA MET A 28 48.56 28.94 -8.35
C MET A 28 49.85 29.65 -8.77
N GLU A 29 50.63 29.03 -9.65
CA GLU A 29 51.65 29.75 -10.40
C GLU A 29 50.95 30.84 -11.20
N VAL A 30 51.28 32.11 -10.92
CA VAL A 30 50.85 33.23 -11.73
C VAL A 30 51.65 33.14 -13.02
N HIS A 31 51.09 32.49 -14.04
CA HIS A 31 51.55 32.73 -15.39
C HIS A 31 51.28 34.20 -15.72
N ASP A 32 52.35 34.93 -16.03
CA ASP A 32 52.22 36.25 -16.63
C ASP A 32 51.29 36.12 -17.84
N TRP A 33 50.20 36.88 -17.80
CA TRP A 33 49.29 37.04 -18.92
C TRP A 33 50.05 37.75 -20.04
N ASN A 34 50.79 36.97 -20.83
CA ASN A 34 51.24 37.41 -22.14
C ASN A 34 49.98 37.56 -23.01
N THR A 35 49.61 38.80 -23.25
CA THR A 35 48.60 39.23 -24.21
C THR A 35 48.98 38.73 -25.61
N LEU A 36 48.60 37.49 -25.91
CA LEU A 36 48.52 36.97 -27.27
C LEU A 36 47.38 37.71 -28.00
N ASP A 37 47.72 38.86 -28.60
CA ASP A 37 47.26 39.50 -29.84
C ASP A 37 45.81 39.38 -30.37
N SER A 38 44.82 38.88 -29.62
CA SER A 38 43.45 38.67 -30.15
C SER A 38 42.31 39.29 -29.34
N VAL A 39 42.61 39.97 -28.22
CA VAL A 39 41.58 40.61 -27.38
C VAL A 39 41.29 42.07 -27.82
N ASN A 40 41.98 42.59 -28.84
CA ASN A 40 42.01 44.03 -29.13
C ASN A 40 41.09 44.56 -30.25
N ALA A 41 40.18 43.76 -30.83
CA ALA A 41 39.24 44.29 -31.83
C ALA A 41 37.95 44.77 -31.16
N PHE A 42 37.99 45.94 -30.51
CA PHE A 42 36.79 46.69 -30.16
C PHE A 42 36.60 47.81 -31.20
N PRO A 43 35.40 47.99 -31.80
CA PRO A 43 34.16 47.26 -31.52
C PRO A 43 34.13 45.83 -32.06
N PRO A 44 33.29 44.94 -31.48
CA PRO A 44 33.09 43.58 -31.99
C PRO A 44 32.64 43.58 -33.46
N LYS A 45 33.02 42.53 -34.21
CA LYS A 45 32.69 42.42 -35.63
C LYS A 45 31.18 42.41 -35.86
N SER A 46 30.72 43.05 -36.94
CA SER A 46 29.32 42.98 -37.36
C SER A 46 28.95 41.58 -37.87
N ILE A 47 27.65 41.26 -37.92
CA ILE A 47 27.17 39.98 -38.48
C ILE A 47 27.69 39.75 -39.90
N ASP A 48 27.69 40.78 -40.76
CA ASP A 48 28.21 40.66 -42.13
C ASP A 48 29.71 40.33 -42.16
N GLN A 49 30.51 40.91 -41.28
CA GLN A 49 31.93 40.60 -41.15
C GLN A 49 32.16 39.17 -40.65
N ILE A 50 31.34 38.71 -39.71
CA ILE A 50 31.37 37.32 -39.21
C ILE A 50 31.02 36.34 -40.34
N LEU A 51 29.97 36.61 -41.11
CA LEU A 51 29.57 35.78 -42.25
C LEU A 51 30.65 35.75 -43.36
N LEU A 52 31.33 36.87 -43.60
CA LEU A 52 32.43 36.94 -44.56
C LEU A 52 33.61 36.05 -44.12
N LEU A 53 33.99 36.10 -42.84
CA LEU A 53 35.02 35.22 -42.27
C LEU A 53 34.65 33.73 -42.39
N LEU A 54 33.37 33.38 -42.19
CA LEU A 54 32.89 32.01 -42.37
C LEU A 54 32.98 31.54 -43.84
N ASN A 55 32.67 32.43 -44.78
CA ASN A 55 32.78 32.13 -46.21
C ASN A 55 34.25 31.95 -46.64
N GLU A 56 35.16 32.73 -46.07
CA GLU A 56 36.61 32.62 -46.29
C GLU A 56 37.27 31.44 -45.55
N GLY A 57 36.53 30.69 -44.73
CA GLY A 57 37.07 29.57 -43.94
C GLY A 57 37.91 29.99 -42.74
N LYS A 58 37.84 31.26 -42.32
CA LYS A 58 38.59 31.83 -41.19
C LYS A 58 37.79 31.81 -39.89
N ALA A 59 37.17 30.67 -39.58
CA ALA A 59 36.32 30.51 -38.39
C ALA A 59 37.10 30.67 -37.06
N SER A 60 38.42 30.45 -37.08
CA SER A 60 39.32 30.67 -35.95
C SER A 60 39.41 32.12 -35.50
N ASP A 61 39.10 33.07 -36.40
CA ASP A 61 39.25 34.51 -36.15
C ASP A 61 37.98 35.12 -35.51
N ILE A 62 36.96 34.29 -35.29
CA ILE A 62 35.68 34.63 -34.67
C ILE A 62 35.74 34.25 -33.19
N THR A 63 35.63 35.25 -32.33
CA THR A 63 35.63 35.06 -30.87
C THR A 63 34.33 34.41 -30.39
N ILE A 64 34.35 33.81 -29.20
CA ILE A 64 33.15 33.21 -28.58
C ILE A 64 32.01 34.22 -28.40
N LEU A 65 32.32 35.49 -28.08
CA LEU A 65 31.31 36.53 -27.96
C LEU A 65 30.66 36.88 -29.31
N GLU A 66 31.45 36.90 -30.38
CA GLU A 66 30.94 37.09 -31.75
C GLU A 66 30.07 35.92 -32.19
N TRP A 67 30.41 34.68 -31.81
CA TRP A 67 29.56 33.50 -32.03
C TRP A 67 28.22 33.60 -31.29
N ILE A 68 28.25 34.03 -30.03
CA ILE A 68 27.02 34.27 -29.25
C ILE A 68 26.16 35.34 -29.93
N HIS A 69 26.78 36.43 -30.37
CA HIS A 69 26.09 37.50 -31.10
C HIS A 69 25.47 37.00 -32.42
N LEU A 70 26.18 36.13 -33.14
CA LEU A 70 25.69 35.50 -34.37
C LEU A 70 24.45 34.62 -34.12
N PHE A 71 24.44 33.85 -33.03
CA PHE A 71 23.28 33.03 -32.65
C PHE A 71 22.07 33.86 -32.23
N GLU A 72 22.30 34.93 -31.46
CA GLU A 72 21.22 35.80 -30.97
C GLU A 72 20.62 36.67 -32.09
N SER A 73 21.42 37.00 -33.10
CA SER A 73 21.00 37.83 -34.24
C SER A 73 20.60 36.99 -35.46
N SER A 74 20.00 35.81 -35.24
CA SER A 74 19.71 34.85 -36.31
C SER A 74 18.80 35.39 -37.40
N ASN A 75 17.81 36.20 -37.03
CA ASN A 75 16.92 36.92 -37.95
C ASN A 75 17.66 37.72 -39.03
N ILE A 76 18.82 38.32 -38.70
CA ILE A 76 19.61 39.14 -39.63
C ILE A 76 20.11 38.31 -40.81
N TRP A 77 20.54 37.07 -40.55
CA TRP A 77 21.10 36.20 -41.58
C TRP A 77 20.13 35.12 -42.10
N SER A 78 19.00 34.89 -41.44
CA SER A 78 17.99 33.90 -41.84
C SER A 78 16.76 34.49 -42.54
N GLU A 79 16.16 35.58 -42.06
CA GLU A 79 14.84 36.06 -42.51
C GLU A 79 14.91 36.94 -43.78
N ASN A 80 16.03 37.61 -44.01
CA ASN A 80 16.22 38.54 -45.13
C ASN A 80 16.99 37.94 -46.32
N ASN A 81 17.22 36.62 -46.33
CA ASN A 81 18.05 35.93 -47.32
C ASN A 81 17.29 34.84 -48.08
N THR A 82 17.75 34.52 -49.29
CA THR A 82 17.24 33.38 -50.07
C THR A 82 17.50 32.06 -49.34
N GLU A 83 16.60 31.09 -49.46
CA GLU A 83 16.70 29.75 -48.85
C GLU A 83 18.05 29.05 -49.10
N LEU A 84 18.59 29.17 -50.32
CA LEU A 84 19.90 28.63 -50.70
C LEU A 84 21.04 29.25 -49.86
N ARG A 85 21.02 30.58 -49.67
CA ARG A 85 22.02 31.32 -48.90
C ARG A 85 21.91 31.00 -47.41
N THR A 86 20.70 30.90 -46.88
CA THR A 86 20.45 30.51 -45.49
C THR A 86 20.97 29.09 -45.22
N SER A 87 20.70 28.14 -46.12
CA SER A 87 21.19 26.76 -46.01
C SER A 87 22.73 26.69 -46.08
N HIS A 88 23.35 27.47 -46.97
CA HIS A 88 24.81 27.56 -47.05
C HIS A 88 25.42 28.09 -45.76
N THR A 89 24.83 29.16 -45.19
CA THR A 89 25.26 29.72 -43.91
C THR A 89 25.14 28.71 -42.76
N CYS A 90 24.01 27.99 -42.66
CA CYS A 90 23.85 26.93 -41.66
C CYS A 90 24.93 25.85 -41.77
N PHE A 91 25.20 25.37 -43.00
CA PHE A 91 26.25 24.38 -43.24
C PHE A 91 27.64 24.89 -42.80
N LYS A 92 27.98 26.15 -43.11
CA LYS A 92 29.26 26.76 -42.71
C LYS A 92 29.38 26.87 -41.19
N ILE A 93 28.30 27.26 -40.50
CA ILE A 93 28.24 27.34 -39.04
C ILE A 93 28.45 25.94 -38.43
N LEU A 94 27.70 24.93 -38.89
CA LEU A 94 27.82 23.56 -38.38
C LEU A 94 29.21 22.98 -38.64
N ASN A 95 29.82 23.26 -39.80
CA ASN A 95 31.18 22.83 -40.07
C ASN A 95 32.20 23.48 -39.12
N ALA A 96 32.09 24.79 -38.90
CA ALA A 96 32.92 25.50 -37.94
C ALA A 96 32.74 24.97 -36.51
N MET A 97 31.50 24.62 -36.12
CA MET A 97 31.23 23.97 -34.84
C MET A 97 31.96 22.62 -34.73
N SER A 98 31.95 21.78 -35.78
CA SER A 98 32.62 20.47 -35.75
C SER A 98 34.15 20.55 -35.65
N GLU A 99 34.75 21.67 -36.05
CA GLU A 99 36.20 21.88 -36.05
C GLU A 99 36.72 22.59 -34.78
N ASN A 100 35.82 23.15 -33.96
CA ASN A 100 36.19 23.96 -32.79
C ASN A 100 35.47 23.47 -31.51
N ASP A 101 36.21 22.78 -30.64
CA ASP A 101 35.69 22.16 -29.41
C ASP A 101 35.00 23.13 -28.43
N PRO A 102 35.60 24.27 -28.04
CA PRO A 102 34.91 25.28 -27.23
C PRO A 102 33.59 25.74 -27.83
N LEU A 103 33.58 25.98 -29.15
CA LEU A 103 32.38 26.41 -29.87
C LEU A 103 31.32 25.31 -29.90
N LEU A 104 31.70 24.07 -30.20
CA LEU A 104 30.79 22.92 -30.20
C LEU A 104 30.09 22.78 -28.85
N ASN A 105 30.87 22.78 -27.77
CA ASN A 105 30.35 22.61 -26.42
C ASN A 105 29.38 23.73 -26.03
N LEU A 106 29.74 24.97 -26.34
CA LEU A 106 28.86 26.12 -26.12
C LEU A 106 27.57 26.00 -26.94
N SER A 107 27.68 25.60 -28.20
CA SER A 107 26.56 25.49 -29.12
C SER A 107 25.59 24.39 -28.69
N LEU A 108 26.09 23.20 -28.36
CA LEU A 108 25.26 22.10 -27.85
C LEU A 108 24.61 22.46 -26.50
N PHE A 109 25.32 23.17 -25.63
CA PHE A 109 24.75 23.68 -24.37
C PHE A 109 23.63 24.69 -24.62
N ARG A 110 23.83 25.65 -25.52
CA ARG A 110 22.79 26.64 -25.89
C ARG A 110 21.61 25.97 -26.60
N ALA A 111 21.85 24.97 -27.44
CA ALA A 111 20.81 24.18 -28.08
C ALA A 111 19.94 23.46 -27.02
N ALA A 112 20.57 22.77 -26.06
CA ALA A 112 19.87 22.14 -24.95
C ALA A 112 19.04 23.15 -24.12
N LEU A 113 19.59 24.32 -23.78
CA LEU A 113 18.85 25.37 -23.07
C LEU A 113 17.68 25.96 -23.87
N THR A 114 17.82 26.01 -25.20
CA THR A 114 16.75 26.46 -26.09
C THR A 114 15.60 25.45 -26.10
N ILE A 115 15.91 24.15 -26.19
CA ILE A 115 14.89 23.08 -26.06
C ILE A 115 14.26 23.09 -24.66
N ASP A 116 15.04 23.34 -23.61
CA ASP A 116 14.56 23.50 -22.24
C ASP A 116 13.60 24.70 -22.09
N GLY A 117 13.65 25.66 -23.02
CA GLY A 117 12.77 26.82 -23.07
C GLY A 117 13.29 28.04 -22.32
N VAL A 118 14.60 28.17 -22.13
CA VAL A 118 15.27 29.34 -21.51
C VAL A 118 15.40 30.51 -22.50
N GLY A 119 14.57 30.52 -23.56
CA GLY A 119 14.57 31.51 -24.65
C GLY A 119 15.29 31.01 -25.90
N ASN A 120 15.36 31.88 -26.92
CA ASN A 120 15.95 31.57 -28.22
C ASN A 120 17.47 31.78 -28.20
N LEU A 121 18.18 30.98 -27.39
CA LEU A 121 19.64 31.09 -27.24
C LEU A 121 20.40 30.45 -28.41
N PHE A 122 19.77 29.51 -29.10
CA PHE A 122 20.28 28.83 -30.28
C PHE A 122 19.27 28.92 -31.43
N PRO A 123 19.70 29.24 -32.67
CA PRO A 123 18.78 29.40 -33.80
C PRO A 123 18.00 28.11 -34.12
N SER A 124 16.67 28.22 -34.30
CA SER A 124 15.80 27.07 -34.62
C SER A 124 16.22 26.36 -35.90
N LEU A 125 16.56 27.11 -36.95
CA LEU A 125 17.08 26.56 -38.21
C LEU A 125 18.34 25.69 -38.03
N LEU A 126 19.25 26.10 -37.14
CA LEU A 126 20.44 25.29 -36.81
C LEU A 126 20.06 24.07 -35.97
N LEU A 127 19.06 24.19 -35.10
CA LEU A 127 18.55 23.09 -34.29
C LEU A 127 17.90 21.99 -35.15
N ASP A 128 17.17 22.38 -36.20
CA ASP A 128 16.57 21.44 -37.15
C ASP A 128 17.65 20.66 -37.91
N GLN A 129 18.74 21.35 -38.28
CA GLN A 129 19.85 20.80 -39.06
C GLN A 129 20.98 20.21 -38.20
N ILE A 130 20.85 20.18 -36.87
CA ILE A 130 21.94 19.78 -35.97
C ILE A 130 22.38 18.32 -36.16
N HIS A 131 21.49 17.48 -36.70
CA HIS A 131 21.74 16.08 -37.01
C HIS A 131 22.87 15.86 -38.04
N PHE A 132 23.20 16.86 -38.87
CA PHE A 132 24.35 16.77 -39.79
C PHE A 132 25.71 16.71 -39.09
N LEU A 133 25.76 16.91 -37.77
CA LEU A 133 26.96 16.72 -36.97
C LEU A 133 27.20 15.25 -36.59
N ASP A 134 26.22 14.36 -36.78
CA ASP A 134 26.26 13.00 -36.20
C ASP A 134 27.45 12.15 -36.68
N ASP A 135 27.80 12.26 -37.97
CA ASP A 135 28.93 11.55 -38.59
C ASP A 135 30.29 12.18 -38.24
N LYS A 136 30.30 13.42 -37.72
CA LYS A 136 31.53 14.17 -37.42
C LYS A 136 31.96 14.07 -35.96
N LEU A 137 31.09 13.61 -35.08
CA LEU A 137 31.34 13.56 -33.64
C LEU A 137 31.52 12.12 -33.14
N SER A 138 32.33 11.96 -32.10
CA SER A 138 32.55 10.68 -31.42
C SER A 138 32.68 10.84 -29.90
N GLY A 139 32.52 9.73 -29.19
CA GLY A 139 32.58 9.69 -27.72
C GLY A 139 31.52 10.58 -27.05
N TRP A 140 31.88 11.22 -25.95
CA TRP A 140 30.97 12.04 -25.14
C TRP A 140 30.33 13.21 -25.90
N LYS A 141 30.97 13.73 -26.96
CA LYS A 141 30.41 14.79 -27.80
C LYS A 141 29.21 14.30 -28.60
N LYS A 142 29.29 13.07 -29.13
CA LYS A 142 28.17 12.41 -29.81
C LYS A 142 27.03 12.15 -28.83
N GLU A 143 27.34 11.71 -27.61
CA GLU A 143 26.32 11.50 -26.57
C GLU A 143 25.55 12.79 -26.23
N ILE A 144 26.23 13.95 -26.15
CA ILE A 144 25.53 15.24 -25.95
C ILE A 144 24.67 15.59 -27.16
N LEU A 145 25.19 15.41 -28.38
CA LEU A 145 24.41 15.63 -29.60
C LEU A 145 23.15 14.75 -29.63
N ASP A 146 23.28 13.47 -29.29
CA ASP A 146 22.16 12.52 -29.19
C ASP A 146 21.11 12.99 -28.18
N ILE A 147 21.53 13.50 -27.02
CA ILE A 147 20.62 14.07 -26.02
C ILE A 147 19.86 15.25 -26.63
N VAL A 148 20.55 16.16 -27.34
CA VAL A 148 19.93 17.34 -27.97
C VAL A 148 18.94 16.93 -29.06
N ILE A 149 19.32 16.01 -29.96
CA ILE A 149 18.45 15.51 -31.04
C ILE A 149 17.22 14.81 -30.46
N LYS A 150 17.40 13.86 -29.54
CA LYS A 150 16.29 13.14 -28.90
C LYS A 150 15.37 14.08 -28.12
N SER A 151 15.94 15.09 -27.45
CA SER A 151 15.15 16.08 -26.71
C SER A 151 14.31 16.96 -27.65
N ARG A 152 14.88 17.39 -28.77
CA ARG A 152 14.16 18.14 -29.81
C ARG A 152 12.98 17.34 -30.36
N ASP A 153 13.18 16.05 -30.60
CA ASP A 153 12.18 15.16 -31.18
C ASP A 153 11.16 14.64 -30.13
N GLY A 154 11.32 15.00 -28.85
CA GLY A 154 10.45 14.55 -27.76
C GLY A 154 10.66 13.09 -27.33
N ASN A 155 11.74 12.45 -27.78
CA ASN A 155 12.08 11.05 -27.50
C ASN A 155 12.75 10.88 -26.12
N TYR A 156 12.08 11.35 -25.07
CA TYR A 156 12.62 11.32 -23.70
C TYR A 156 12.81 9.90 -23.15
N LYS A 157 11.98 8.96 -23.61
CA LYS A 157 12.11 7.53 -23.26
C LYS A 157 13.47 6.95 -23.66
N ASP A 158 13.99 7.32 -24.83
CA ASP A 158 15.29 6.84 -25.30
C ASP A 158 16.44 7.47 -24.52
N ILE A 159 16.25 8.69 -24.01
CA ILE A 159 17.18 9.33 -23.09
C ILE A 159 17.16 8.59 -21.75
N ALA A 160 15.98 8.31 -21.20
CA ALA A 160 15.84 7.52 -19.96
C ALA A 160 16.43 6.11 -20.09
N LEU A 161 16.33 5.48 -21.26
CA LEU A 161 17.04 4.22 -21.54
C LEU A 161 18.56 4.40 -21.50
N SER A 162 19.10 5.48 -22.08
CA SER A 162 20.53 5.80 -21.97
C SER A 162 20.96 6.06 -20.52
N VAL A 163 20.08 6.64 -19.68
CA VAL A 163 20.31 6.76 -18.23
C VAL A 163 20.40 5.38 -17.58
N ALA A 164 19.46 4.48 -17.88
CA ALA A 164 19.43 3.12 -17.35
C ALA A 164 20.67 2.29 -17.76
N MET A 165 21.10 2.41 -19.02
CA MET A 165 22.28 1.72 -19.53
C MET A 165 23.58 2.13 -18.82
N GLN A 166 23.60 3.31 -18.20
CA GLN A 166 24.74 3.81 -17.43
C GLN A 166 24.60 3.55 -15.92
N ASP A 167 23.48 2.98 -15.46
CA ASP A 167 23.17 2.69 -14.05
C ASP A 167 23.34 3.90 -13.11
N ILE A 168 22.84 5.07 -13.53
CA ILE A 168 22.89 6.33 -12.77
C ILE A 168 21.51 7.00 -12.68
N SER A 169 21.39 8.03 -11.84
CA SER A 169 20.19 8.87 -11.77
C SER A 169 20.11 9.85 -12.95
N VAL A 170 18.91 10.39 -13.19
CA VAL A 170 18.71 11.49 -14.17
C VAL A 170 19.52 12.72 -13.77
N ASN A 171 19.65 13.01 -12.47
CA ASN A 171 20.42 14.15 -12.00
C ASN A 171 21.93 13.99 -12.28
N GLU A 172 22.48 12.82 -12.01
CA GLU A 172 23.88 12.49 -12.32
C GLU A 172 24.12 12.50 -13.82
N PHE A 173 23.21 11.94 -14.62
CA PHE A 173 23.30 11.93 -16.08
C PHE A 173 23.43 13.35 -16.65
N PHE A 174 22.51 14.25 -16.31
CA PHE A 174 22.60 15.64 -16.78
C PHE A 174 23.79 16.41 -16.20
N SER A 175 24.26 16.06 -15.00
CA SER A 175 25.46 16.68 -14.41
C SER A 175 26.74 16.23 -15.12
N LYS A 176 26.84 14.95 -15.47
CA LYS A 176 27.94 14.36 -16.25
C LYS A 176 28.15 15.08 -17.58
N TYR A 177 27.05 15.39 -18.27
CA TYR A 177 27.07 16.10 -19.55
C TYR A 177 27.07 17.63 -19.45
N ARG A 178 27.26 18.19 -18.24
CA ARG A 178 27.29 19.65 -17.99
C ARG A 178 26.00 20.37 -18.42
N LEU A 179 24.86 19.69 -18.30
CA LEU A 179 23.53 20.23 -18.55
C LEU A 179 22.69 20.43 -17.26
N PRO A 180 23.25 20.84 -16.10
CA PRO A 180 22.50 20.86 -14.86
C PRO A 180 21.36 21.91 -14.84
N ARG A 181 21.45 22.93 -15.71
CA ARG A 181 20.47 24.02 -15.83
C ARG A 181 19.23 23.67 -16.65
N CYS A 182 19.22 22.52 -17.34
CA CYS A 182 18.08 22.11 -18.15
C CYS A 182 17.02 21.43 -17.26
N THR A 183 16.20 22.22 -16.57
CA THR A 183 15.26 21.69 -15.55
C THR A 183 14.04 21.05 -16.17
N ARG A 184 13.52 21.59 -17.28
CA ARG A 184 12.35 21.05 -17.98
C ARG A 184 12.68 19.75 -18.70
N LEU A 185 13.86 19.67 -19.32
CA LEU A 185 14.38 18.44 -19.92
C LEU A 185 14.57 17.35 -18.87
N LYS A 186 15.20 17.67 -17.74
CA LYS A 186 15.33 16.73 -16.62
C LYS A 186 13.96 16.19 -16.18
N HIS A 187 13.00 17.08 -15.99
CA HIS A 187 11.65 16.68 -15.59
C HIS A 187 10.97 15.78 -16.64
N ALA A 188 11.08 16.12 -17.93
CA ALA A 188 10.53 15.31 -19.02
C ALA A 188 11.16 13.91 -19.09
N VAL A 189 12.47 13.81 -18.89
CA VAL A 189 13.18 12.52 -18.82
C VAL A 189 12.74 11.73 -17.58
N THR A 190 12.64 12.36 -16.41
CA THR A 190 12.13 11.70 -15.19
C THR A 190 10.71 11.18 -15.37
N ALA A 191 9.82 11.99 -15.96
CA ALA A 191 8.44 11.59 -16.27
C ALA A 191 8.37 10.45 -17.31
N SER A 192 9.42 10.23 -18.09
CA SER A 192 9.50 9.15 -19.07
C SER A 192 10.00 7.81 -18.49
N ILE A 193 10.48 7.78 -17.24
CA ILE A 193 11.03 6.58 -16.59
C ILE A 193 9.99 5.45 -16.50
N PRO A 194 8.73 5.66 -16.06
CA PRO A 194 7.74 4.58 -15.99
C PRO A 194 7.57 3.86 -17.35
N TYR A 195 7.50 4.61 -18.45
CA TYR A 195 7.39 4.05 -19.80
C TYR A 195 8.66 3.31 -20.25
N THR A 196 9.81 3.65 -19.69
CA THR A 196 11.08 2.93 -19.91
C THR A 196 11.06 1.61 -19.15
N CYS A 197 10.66 1.62 -17.88
CA CYS A 197 10.46 0.42 -17.06
C CYS A 197 9.44 -0.55 -17.67
N GLU A 198 8.48 -0.05 -18.44
CA GLU A 198 7.50 -0.88 -19.16
C GLU A 198 8.17 -1.78 -20.22
N THR A 199 9.24 -1.34 -20.88
CA THR A 199 9.82 -2.09 -22.01
C THR A 199 11.26 -2.55 -21.81
N ILE A 200 11.95 -2.06 -20.78
CA ILE A 200 13.34 -2.43 -20.52
C ILE A 200 13.47 -3.92 -20.14
N ASP A 201 14.63 -4.49 -20.43
CA ASP A 201 14.99 -5.84 -19.96
C ASP A 201 15.16 -5.85 -18.43
N LEU A 202 14.16 -6.37 -17.73
CA LEU A 202 14.18 -6.44 -16.28
C LEU A 202 15.22 -7.42 -15.73
N VAL A 203 15.71 -8.38 -16.52
CA VAL A 203 16.76 -9.30 -16.07
C VAL A 203 18.06 -8.52 -15.82
N SER A 204 18.41 -7.62 -16.74
CA SER A 204 19.64 -6.83 -16.67
C SER A 204 19.48 -5.56 -15.82
N TYR A 205 18.29 -4.95 -15.80
CA TYR A 205 18.08 -3.59 -15.25
C TYR A 205 17.11 -3.52 -14.05
N ALA A 206 16.80 -4.64 -13.39
CA ALA A 206 15.98 -4.67 -12.18
C ALA A 206 16.52 -3.74 -11.08
N GLY A 207 17.84 -3.73 -10.87
CA GLY A 207 18.51 -2.89 -9.87
C GLY A 207 18.24 -1.40 -10.10
N TRP A 208 18.43 -0.95 -11.34
CA TRP A 208 18.18 0.42 -11.75
C TRP A 208 16.70 0.83 -11.56
N CYS A 209 15.75 -0.04 -11.93
CA CYS A 209 14.32 0.26 -11.73
C CYS A 209 14.00 0.50 -10.25
N ILE A 210 14.53 -0.34 -9.35
CA ILE A 210 14.34 -0.17 -7.89
C ILE A 210 15.08 1.05 -7.37
N TYR A 211 16.27 1.35 -7.90
CA TYR A 211 17.00 2.58 -7.57
C TYR A 211 16.18 3.82 -7.93
N MET A 212 15.57 3.86 -9.13
CA MET A 212 14.72 4.98 -9.54
C MET A 212 13.46 5.13 -8.69
N VAL A 213 12.86 4.05 -8.17
CA VAL A 213 11.76 4.14 -7.19
C VAL A 213 12.19 4.86 -5.91
N LYS A 214 13.45 4.71 -5.48
CA LYS A 214 13.98 5.33 -4.27
C LYS A 214 14.44 6.78 -4.49
N GLU A 215 15.01 7.06 -5.66
CA GLU A 215 15.57 8.38 -5.98
C GLU A 215 14.52 9.38 -6.49
N SER A 216 13.43 8.90 -7.08
CA SER A 216 12.42 9.78 -7.69
C SER A 216 11.47 10.39 -6.66
N GLU A 217 10.77 11.45 -7.09
CA GLU A 217 9.64 11.99 -6.33
C GLU A 217 8.52 10.95 -6.20
N HIS A 218 7.80 11.00 -5.08
CA HIS A 218 6.79 10.01 -4.70
C HIS A 218 5.79 9.66 -5.83
N VAL A 219 5.33 10.65 -6.59
CA VAL A 219 4.39 10.46 -7.70
C VAL A 219 4.99 9.55 -8.78
N ILE A 220 6.24 9.81 -9.19
CA ILE A 220 6.94 9.02 -10.20
C ILE A 220 7.26 7.62 -9.66
N SER A 221 7.66 7.51 -8.39
CA SER A 221 7.90 6.21 -7.74
C SER A 221 6.66 5.32 -7.78
N VAL A 222 5.48 5.87 -7.49
CA VAL A 222 4.20 5.17 -7.60
C VAL A 222 3.91 4.73 -9.04
N GLU A 223 4.16 5.58 -10.03
CA GLU A 223 3.97 5.24 -11.45
C GLU A 223 4.90 4.11 -11.90
N ILE A 224 6.18 4.15 -11.52
CA ILE A 224 7.13 3.07 -11.81
C ILE A 224 6.63 1.76 -11.19
N LEU A 225 6.24 1.77 -9.91
CA LEU A 225 5.73 0.59 -9.22
C LEU A 225 4.47 0.04 -9.88
N ASN A 226 3.54 0.91 -10.29
CA ASN A 226 2.33 0.52 -10.99
C ASN A 226 2.64 -0.14 -12.33
N VAL A 227 3.54 0.42 -13.13
CA VAL A 227 3.96 -0.19 -14.40
C VAL A 227 4.58 -1.56 -14.16
N LEU A 228 5.51 -1.68 -13.23
CA LEU A 228 6.19 -2.95 -12.95
C LEU A 228 5.18 -4.01 -12.47
N LEU A 229 4.41 -3.72 -11.43
CA LEU A 229 3.51 -4.69 -10.82
C LEU A 229 2.32 -5.04 -11.71
N ALA A 230 1.69 -4.05 -12.36
CA ALA A 230 0.48 -4.28 -13.17
C ALA A 230 0.77 -4.81 -14.58
N LYS A 231 1.84 -4.34 -15.23
CA LYS A 231 2.11 -4.67 -16.65
C LYS A 231 3.20 -5.72 -16.83
N ARG A 232 4.12 -5.87 -15.86
CA ARG A 232 5.28 -6.77 -15.95
C ARG A 232 5.21 -7.94 -14.96
N PHE A 233 4.02 -8.31 -14.49
CA PHE A 233 3.80 -9.40 -13.53
C PHE A 233 4.52 -10.71 -13.89
N ASN A 234 4.47 -11.12 -15.16
CA ASN A 234 5.06 -12.39 -15.62
C ASN A 234 6.59 -12.42 -15.50
N ASP A 235 7.25 -11.28 -15.60
CA ASP A 235 8.69 -11.14 -15.46
C ASP A 235 9.10 -11.10 -13.98
N ILE A 236 8.20 -10.63 -13.12
CA ILE A 236 8.44 -10.43 -11.69
C ILE A 236 8.19 -11.72 -10.89
N LYS A 237 7.15 -12.50 -11.22
CA LYS A 237 6.66 -13.60 -10.37
C LYS A 237 7.70 -14.66 -9.97
N ASN A 238 8.78 -14.79 -10.74
CA ASN A 238 9.88 -15.73 -10.48
C ASN A 238 11.19 -15.03 -10.04
N ASN A 239 11.23 -13.70 -10.03
CA ASN A 239 12.42 -12.92 -9.70
C ASN A 239 12.48 -12.65 -8.19
N LYS A 240 13.19 -13.50 -7.45
CA LYS A 240 13.31 -13.41 -5.98
C LYS A 240 13.82 -12.05 -5.49
N TYR A 241 14.75 -11.43 -6.21
CA TYR A 241 15.28 -10.11 -5.86
C TYR A 241 14.18 -9.05 -5.89
N LEU A 242 13.47 -8.93 -7.02
CA LEU A 242 12.37 -7.98 -7.15
C LEU A 242 11.26 -8.24 -6.13
N ILE A 243 10.87 -9.50 -5.92
CA ILE A 243 9.85 -9.86 -4.92
C ILE A 243 10.26 -9.35 -3.53
N SER A 244 11.50 -9.63 -3.10
CA SER A 244 11.99 -9.14 -1.80
C SER A 244 11.98 -7.62 -1.68
N LYS A 245 12.29 -6.91 -2.77
CA LYS A 245 12.28 -5.44 -2.79
C LYS A 245 10.87 -4.87 -2.80
N PHE A 246 9.93 -5.49 -3.52
CA PHE A 246 8.52 -5.09 -3.44
C PHE A 246 7.93 -5.37 -2.07
N ILE A 247 8.35 -6.42 -1.37
CA ILE A 247 7.97 -6.63 0.04
C ILE A 247 8.57 -5.50 0.90
N GLU A 248 9.86 -5.18 0.78
CA GLU A 248 10.47 -4.08 1.55
C GLU A 248 9.74 -2.74 1.35
N ILE A 249 9.37 -2.42 0.11
CA ILE A 249 8.92 -1.08 -0.31
C ILE A 249 7.39 -0.95 -0.31
N CYS A 250 6.67 -2.03 -0.64
CA CYS A 250 5.22 -2.03 -0.86
C CYS A 250 4.46 -2.93 0.10
N HIS A 251 5.13 -3.60 1.06
CA HIS A 251 4.40 -4.42 2.01
C HIS A 251 3.47 -3.54 2.86
N PRO A 252 2.21 -3.95 3.07
CA PRO A 252 1.27 -3.06 3.72
C PRO A 252 1.66 -2.75 5.19
N GLN A 253 2.33 -3.65 5.90
CA GLN A 253 2.80 -3.36 7.27
C GLN A 253 3.85 -2.23 7.35
N ASN A 254 4.41 -1.78 6.22
CA ASN A 254 5.28 -0.62 6.18
C ASN A 254 4.45 0.67 6.15
N GLU A 255 4.47 1.46 7.23
CA GLU A 255 3.71 2.72 7.34
C GLU A 255 4.14 3.75 6.29
N ASP A 256 5.41 3.75 5.90
CA ASP A 256 6.00 4.62 4.86
C ASP A 256 6.04 3.91 3.48
N GLY A 257 5.33 2.79 3.35
CA GLY A 257 5.31 1.97 2.13
C GLY A 257 4.31 2.49 1.08
N TYR A 258 4.54 2.11 -0.18
CA TYR A 258 3.76 2.60 -1.32
C TYR A 258 2.40 1.91 -1.50
N TRP A 259 2.06 0.91 -0.68
CA TRP A 259 0.91 0.02 -0.87
C TRP A 259 -0.39 0.75 -1.22
N TYR A 260 -0.71 1.82 -0.49
CA TYR A 260 -1.96 2.55 -0.61
C TYR A 260 -2.05 3.49 -1.79
N ASP A 261 -0.90 3.86 -2.35
CA ASP A 261 -0.83 4.68 -3.56
C ASP A 261 -0.76 3.83 -4.83
N LEU A 262 -0.57 2.52 -4.69
CA LEU A 262 -0.66 1.59 -5.80
C LEU A 262 -2.09 1.52 -6.36
N SER A 263 -2.16 1.37 -7.67
CA SER A 263 -3.38 1.04 -8.39
C SER A 263 -3.88 -0.36 -8.04
N GLU A 264 -5.17 -0.59 -8.21
CA GLU A 264 -5.79 -1.89 -7.95
C GLU A 264 -5.12 -3.06 -8.72
N PRO A 265 -4.81 -2.96 -10.03
CA PRO A 265 -4.10 -4.03 -10.74
C PRO A 265 -2.72 -4.34 -10.15
N ALA A 266 -2.01 -3.33 -9.66
CA ALA A 266 -0.71 -3.49 -9.03
C ALA A 266 -0.83 -4.17 -7.65
N GLN A 267 -1.81 -3.78 -6.84
CA GLN A 267 -2.09 -4.42 -5.56
C GLN A 267 -2.45 -5.89 -5.72
N LEU A 268 -3.35 -6.22 -6.67
CA LEU A 268 -3.74 -7.61 -6.98
C LEU A 268 -2.54 -8.46 -7.41
N SER A 269 -1.70 -7.90 -8.27
CA SER A 269 -0.47 -8.55 -8.72
C SER A 269 0.47 -8.84 -7.56
N LEU A 270 0.66 -7.89 -6.65
CA LEU A 270 1.52 -8.08 -5.48
C LEU A 270 0.91 -9.06 -4.46
N LYS A 271 -0.42 -9.07 -4.26
CA LYS A 271 -1.10 -10.09 -3.44
C LYS A 271 -0.79 -11.50 -3.92
N ASN A 272 -0.86 -11.73 -5.24
CA ASN A 272 -0.59 -13.03 -5.85
C ASN A 272 0.87 -13.50 -5.66
N ILE A 273 1.80 -12.56 -5.51
CA ILE A 273 3.23 -12.85 -5.34
C ILE A 273 3.59 -13.06 -3.87
N VAL A 274 2.99 -12.30 -2.97
CA VAL A 274 3.44 -12.16 -1.57
C VAL A 274 2.52 -12.87 -0.57
N SER A 275 1.32 -13.29 -0.98
CA SER A 275 0.29 -13.86 -0.07
C SER A 275 0.05 -12.95 1.14
N ILE A 276 -0.16 -11.66 0.89
CA ILE A 276 -0.49 -10.68 1.91
C ILE A 276 -1.81 -11.08 2.58
N SER A 277 -1.81 -11.22 3.91
CA SER A 277 -3.03 -11.52 4.67
C SER A 277 -4.05 -10.38 4.54
N ASP A 278 -5.29 -10.71 4.17
CA ASP A 278 -6.38 -9.73 4.10
C ASP A 278 -6.73 -9.14 5.47
N LEU A 279 -6.26 -9.74 6.57
CA LEU A 279 -6.40 -9.19 7.93
C LEU A 279 -5.69 -7.83 8.09
N TYR A 280 -4.72 -7.54 7.23
CA TYR A 280 -4.11 -6.22 7.17
C TYR A 280 -5.13 -5.10 6.92
N TYR A 281 -6.06 -5.29 5.97
CA TYR A 281 -7.07 -4.28 5.65
C TYR A 281 -8.01 -4.05 6.83
N PHE A 282 -8.26 -5.09 7.63
CA PHE A 282 -9.03 -4.93 8.85
C PHE A 282 -8.27 -4.08 9.88
N LYS A 283 -6.95 -4.29 10.05
CA LYS A 283 -6.12 -3.40 10.88
C LYS A 283 -6.17 -1.96 10.38
N LYS A 284 -6.17 -1.74 9.06
CA LYS A 284 -6.28 -0.40 8.48
C LYS A 284 -7.63 0.25 8.76
N LEU A 285 -8.74 -0.47 8.62
CA LEU A 285 -10.06 0.04 8.98
C LEU A 285 -10.08 0.49 10.45
N VAL A 286 -9.53 -0.33 11.36
CA VAL A 286 -9.46 -0.02 12.79
C VAL A 286 -8.63 1.24 13.04
N GLU A 287 -7.49 1.39 12.36
CA GLU A 287 -6.64 2.59 12.44
C GLU A 287 -7.37 3.84 11.95
N LEU A 288 -8.08 3.75 10.83
CA LEU A 288 -8.84 4.86 10.25
C LEU A 288 -9.95 5.30 11.19
N ILE A 289 -10.76 4.35 11.68
CA ILE A 289 -11.82 4.61 12.67
C ILE A 289 -11.25 5.30 13.92
N PHE A 290 -10.04 4.90 14.35
CA PHE A 290 -9.39 5.49 15.52
C PHE A 290 -8.86 6.91 15.28
N ARG A 291 -8.32 7.20 14.09
CA ARG A 291 -7.72 8.51 13.76
C ARG A 291 -8.79 9.57 13.46
N SER A 292 -9.92 9.16 12.91
CA SER A 292 -11.00 10.06 12.54
C SER A 292 -11.83 10.50 13.75
N LYS A 293 -11.51 11.68 14.31
CA LYS A 293 -12.42 12.38 15.25
C LYS A 293 -13.81 12.60 14.65
N GLU A 294 -13.87 12.68 13.32
CA GLU A 294 -15.09 12.88 12.56
C GLU A 294 -16.00 11.65 12.55
N LEU A 295 -15.52 10.42 12.80
CA LEU A 295 -16.36 9.22 12.72
C LEU A 295 -17.38 9.10 13.85
N SER A 296 -17.37 10.00 14.84
CA SER A 296 -18.33 10.07 15.96
C SER A 296 -18.62 8.72 16.64
N VAL A 297 -17.69 7.76 16.54
CA VAL A 297 -17.80 6.47 17.22
C VAL A 297 -17.49 6.70 18.68
N ASP A 298 -18.39 6.30 19.56
CA ASP A 298 -18.20 6.47 20.99
C ASP A 298 -16.95 5.70 21.48
N GLU A 299 -16.38 6.13 22.61
CA GLU A 299 -15.16 5.52 23.14
C GLU A 299 -15.31 4.03 23.42
N ASN A 300 -16.50 3.57 23.81
CA ASN A 300 -16.74 2.16 24.12
C ASN A 300 -16.72 1.32 22.84
N SER A 301 -17.43 1.75 21.79
CA SER A 301 -17.38 1.13 20.47
C SER A 301 -15.96 1.09 19.90
N THR A 302 -15.19 2.18 20.06
CA THR A 302 -13.79 2.21 19.64
C THR A 302 -12.93 1.17 20.39
N LYS A 303 -13.12 1.05 21.71
CA LYS A 303 -12.46 0.02 22.53
C LYS A 303 -12.86 -1.40 22.11
N GLN A 304 -14.13 -1.62 21.76
CA GLN A 304 -14.62 -2.92 21.26
C GLN A 304 -13.95 -3.32 19.95
N ILE A 305 -13.99 -2.45 18.93
CA ILE A 305 -13.38 -2.67 17.62
C ILE A 305 -11.89 -3.00 17.78
N LYS A 306 -11.17 -2.23 18.60
CA LYS A 306 -9.74 -2.44 18.86
C LYS A 306 -9.47 -3.80 19.50
N ARG A 307 -10.20 -4.18 20.55
CA ARG A 307 -10.02 -5.47 21.24
C ARG A 307 -10.31 -6.66 20.33
N ARG A 308 -11.36 -6.56 19.52
CA ARG A 308 -11.73 -7.61 18.54
C ARG A 308 -10.68 -7.74 17.45
N SER A 309 -10.19 -6.62 16.91
CA SER A 309 -9.08 -6.62 15.97
C SER A 309 -7.83 -7.28 16.54
N GLN A 310 -7.41 -6.88 17.75
CA GLN A 310 -6.25 -7.46 18.42
C GLN A 310 -6.41 -8.97 18.66
N PHE A 311 -7.60 -9.45 19.03
CA PHE A 311 -7.86 -10.88 19.20
C PHE A 311 -7.62 -11.66 17.91
N TRP A 312 -8.24 -11.24 16.80
CA TRP A 312 -8.15 -11.94 15.51
C TRP A 312 -6.74 -11.90 14.88
N CYS A 313 -5.91 -10.91 15.24
CA CYS A 313 -4.50 -10.86 14.83
C CYS A 313 -3.67 -12.06 15.27
N HIS A 314 -4.10 -12.81 16.31
CA HIS A 314 -3.40 -14.02 16.74
C HIS A 314 -3.69 -15.23 15.85
N TYR A 315 -4.61 -15.12 14.88
CA TYR A 315 -5.04 -16.19 13.99
C TYR A 315 -4.73 -15.86 12.52
N GLU A 316 -3.88 -14.87 12.25
CA GLU A 316 -3.64 -14.31 10.92
C GLU A 316 -3.21 -15.37 9.89
N SER A 317 -2.39 -16.34 10.30
CA SER A 317 -1.93 -17.44 9.44
C SER A 317 -2.98 -18.52 9.17
N ARG A 318 -4.07 -18.55 9.96
CA ARG A 318 -5.15 -19.54 9.85
C ARG A 318 -6.34 -19.05 9.02
N ILE A 319 -6.40 -17.75 8.76
CA ILE A 319 -7.49 -17.12 8.03
C ILE A 319 -7.18 -17.19 6.54
N LEU A 320 -8.06 -17.84 5.79
CA LEU A 320 -7.95 -18.02 4.34
C LEU A 320 -8.33 -16.75 3.57
N SER A 321 -9.35 -16.03 4.05
CA SER A 321 -9.77 -14.76 3.49
C SER A 321 -10.52 -13.93 4.52
N VAL A 322 -10.50 -12.61 4.33
CA VAL A 322 -11.26 -11.65 5.16
C VAL A 322 -12.17 -10.83 4.27
N ARG A 323 -13.45 -10.78 4.63
CA ARG A 323 -14.42 -9.85 4.07
C ARG A 323 -14.72 -8.77 5.09
N ILE A 324 -14.66 -7.51 4.70
CA ILE A 324 -14.84 -6.36 5.59
C ILE A 324 -16.05 -5.58 5.11
N LEU A 325 -17.13 -5.59 5.89
CA LEU A 325 -18.36 -4.90 5.56
C LEU A 325 -18.64 -3.79 6.58
N VAL A 326 -18.99 -2.61 6.09
CA VAL A 326 -19.26 -1.46 6.96
C VAL A 326 -20.58 -0.78 6.59
N PRO A 327 -21.30 -0.18 7.56
CA PRO A 327 -22.48 0.64 7.26
C PRO A 327 -22.14 1.83 6.36
N GLU A 328 -23.14 2.37 5.65
CA GLU A 328 -23.02 3.52 4.75
C GLU A 328 -22.27 4.69 5.39
N TYR A 329 -22.62 5.02 6.63
CA TYR A 329 -21.97 6.08 7.39
C TYR A 329 -20.45 5.88 7.58
N THR A 330 -20.01 4.65 7.86
CA THR A 330 -18.58 4.34 8.02
C THR A 330 -17.89 4.32 6.66
N TYR A 331 -18.57 3.82 5.62
CA TYR A 331 -18.05 3.74 4.26
C TYR A 331 -17.71 5.13 3.70
N ASP A 332 -18.67 6.06 3.74
CA ASP A 332 -18.53 7.42 3.19
C ASP A 332 -17.36 8.18 3.81
N LYS A 333 -17.11 7.93 5.10
CA LYS A 333 -16.01 8.57 5.82
C LYS A 333 -14.67 7.96 5.48
N VAL A 334 -14.60 6.64 5.34
CA VAL A 334 -13.35 5.96 4.99
C VAL A 334 -12.94 6.27 3.56
N ILE A 335 -13.89 6.30 2.61
CA ILE A 335 -13.59 6.64 1.21
C ILE A 335 -13.21 8.12 1.04
N GLY A 336 -13.72 9.03 1.88
CA GLY A 336 -13.25 10.42 1.92
C GLY A 336 -11.78 10.56 2.33
N LEU A 337 -11.22 9.58 3.05
CA LEU A 337 -9.83 9.58 3.53
C LEU A 337 -8.86 8.82 2.62
N LEU A 338 -9.35 7.98 1.71
CA LEU A 338 -8.54 7.09 0.90
C LEU A 338 -8.86 7.24 -0.60
N LYS A 339 -7.84 7.19 -1.45
CA LYS A 339 -8.02 7.22 -2.92
C LYS A 339 -8.65 5.94 -3.48
N SER A 340 -8.52 4.80 -2.79
CA SER A 340 -9.06 3.50 -3.19
C SER A 340 -9.40 2.63 -1.97
N CYS A 341 -10.58 1.99 -2.02
CA CYS A 341 -11.14 1.14 -0.95
C CYS A 341 -11.77 -0.16 -1.49
N SER A 342 -11.21 -0.79 -2.53
CA SER A 342 -11.79 -2.02 -3.12
C SER A 342 -11.89 -3.21 -2.15
N TRP A 343 -11.13 -3.16 -1.05
CA TRP A 343 -11.15 -4.14 0.04
C TRP A 343 -12.28 -3.92 1.05
N LEU A 344 -12.98 -2.79 0.98
CA LEU A 344 -14.05 -2.40 1.88
C LEU A 344 -15.40 -2.54 1.16
N GLU A 345 -16.30 -3.30 1.75
CA GLU A 345 -17.64 -3.53 1.21
C GLU A 345 -18.70 -2.79 2.00
N LEU A 346 -19.77 -2.39 1.31
CA LEU A 346 -20.89 -1.67 1.88
C LEU A 346 -21.94 -2.67 2.42
N LEU A 347 -22.41 -2.45 3.64
CA LEU A 347 -23.67 -3.01 4.14
C LEU A 347 -24.82 -2.13 3.65
N SER A 348 -25.97 -2.73 3.37
CA SER A 348 -27.18 -1.96 3.03
C SER A 348 -27.75 -1.19 4.23
N ASP A 349 -27.22 -1.41 5.45
CA ASP A 349 -27.59 -0.68 6.65
C ASP A 349 -26.96 0.72 6.64
N LYS A 350 -27.80 1.75 6.84
CA LYS A 350 -27.32 3.15 6.95
C LYS A 350 -26.40 3.37 8.14
N GLU A 351 -26.82 2.85 9.27
CA GLU A 351 -26.14 2.91 10.56
C GLU A 351 -26.07 1.51 11.16
N GLY A 352 -25.13 1.29 12.07
CA GLY A 352 -25.01 0.00 12.74
C GLY A 352 -23.57 -0.31 13.12
N SER A 353 -23.22 -1.59 13.04
CA SER A 353 -21.88 -2.09 13.34
C SER A 353 -21.18 -2.51 12.07
N GLU A 354 -19.88 -2.26 12.02
CA GLU A 354 -18.98 -2.93 11.09
C GLU A 354 -18.97 -4.43 11.38
N VAL A 355 -18.77 -5.22 10.33
CA VAL A 355 -18.76 -6.69 10.36
C VAL A 355 -17.51 -7.16 9.63
N ILE A 356 -16.83 -8.16 10.19
CA ILE A 356 -15.83 -8.92 9.46
C ILE A 356 -16.28 -10.37 9.33
N ILE A 357 -15.98 -10.95 8.18
CA ILE A 357 -16.20 -12.38 7.93
C ILE A 357 -14.84 -13.02 7.65
N LEU A 358 -14.51 -14.02 8.45
CA LEU A 358 -13.22 -14.71 8.42
C LEU A 358 -13.46 -16.14 7.93
N GLU A 359 -12.88 -16.49 6.79
CA GLU A 359 -12.93 -17.86 6.29
C GLU A 359 -11.79 -18.70 6.89
N PHE A 360 -12.12 -19.79 7.56
CA PHE A 360 -11.17 -20.81 8.03
C PHE A 360 -11.33 -22.09 7.20
N ASP A 361 -10.50 -23.12 7.47
CA ASP A 361 -10.52 -24.38 6.73
C ASP A 361 -11.87 -25.10 6.79
N SER A 362 -12.48 -25.19 7.97
CA SER A 362 -13.71 -25.97 8.22
C SER A 362 -14.95 -25.12 8.49
N VAL A 363 -14.79 -23.84 8.80
CA VAL A 363 -15.88 -22.93 9.20
C VAL A 363 -15.69 -21.53 8.64
N ILE A 364 -16.76 -20.75 8.66
CA ILE A 364 -16.78 -19.31 8.38
C ILE A 364 -17.22 -18.62 9.67
N VAL A 365 -16.45 -17.64 10.13
CA VAL A 365 -16.75 -16.85 11.32
C VAL A 365 -17.26 -15.48 10.89
N LEU A 366 -18.37 -15.05 11.46
CA LEU A 366 -18.85 -13.67 11.36
C LEU A 366 -18.69 -12.99 12.72
N GLU A 367 -18.07 -11.83 12.71
CA GLU A 367 -17.77 -11.02 13.89
C GLU A 367 -18.40 -9.64 13.72
N VAL A 368 -19.32 -9.29 14.63
CA VAL A 368 -19.92 -7.96 14.70
C VAL A 368 -19.05 -7.08 15.59
N LEU A 369 -18.50 -5.97 15.09
CA LEU A 369 -17.39 -5.23 15.72
C LEU A 369 -17.76 -4.19 16.79
N ARG A 370 -19.03 -3.78 16.91
CA ARG A 370 -19.53 -2.95 18.00
C ARG A 370 -21.00 -3.22 18.36
N GLY A 371 -21.46 -2.65 19.47
CA GLY A 371 -22.85 -2.72 19.94
C GLY A 371 -23.06 -3.60 21.18
N GLU A 372 -24.14 -3.34 21.93
CA GLU A 372 -24.38 -3.93 23.26
C GLU A 372 -24.56 -5.45 23.25
N ALA A 373 -25.23 -5.99 22.23
CA ALA A 373 -25.40 -7.43 22.03
C ALA A 373 -24.57 -7.93 20.84
N SER A 374 -23.35 -7.42 20.70
CA SER A 374 -22.38 -7.91 19.72
C SER A 374 -22.13 -9.41 19.89
N GLU A 375 -21.85 -10.07 18.77
CA GLU A 375 -21.77 -11.52 18.70
C GLU A 375 -20.70 -12.00 17.74
N ILE A 376 -20.22 -13.22 17.98
CA ILE A 376 -19.46 -14.03 17.04
C ILE A 376 -20.36 -15.17 16.61
N ARG A 377 -20.51 -15.40 15.31
CA ARG A 377 -21.27 -16.53 14.76
C ARG A 377 -20.33 -17.44 13.99
N VAL A 378 -20.50 -18.74 14.19
CA VAL A 378 -19.78 -19.77 13.43
C VAL A 378 -20.76 -20.49 12.52
N PHE A 379 -20.36 -20.62 11.26
CA PHE A 379 -21.07 -21.34 10.22
C PHE A 379 -20.18 -22.46 9.67
N GLU A 380 -20.74 -23.65 9.49
CA GLU A 380 -20.10 -24.73 8.78
C GLU A 380 -19.80 -24.29 7.35
N LYS A 381 -18.61 -24.64 6.87
CA LYS A 381 -18.17 -24.31 5.54
C LYS A 381 -18.80 -25.21 4.48
N ASN A 382 -20.00 -24.86 4.05
CA ASN A 382 -20.70 -25.48 2.92
C ASN A 382 -21.05 -24.46 1.82
N SER A 383 -21.48 -24.95 0.65
CA SER A 383 -21.77 -24.08 -0.51
C SER A 383 -22.83 -23.02 -0.21
N ARG A 384 -23.85 -23.35 0.60
CA ARG A 384 -24.91 -22.43 1.00
C ARG A 384 -24.34 -21.28 1.82
N ASN A 385 -23.61 -21.59 2.89
CA ASN A 385 -23.03 -20.59 3.78
C ASN A 385 -21.96 -19.74 3.09
N LYS A 386 -21.14 -20.32 2.21
CA LYS A 386 -20.21 -19.55 1.37
C LYS A 386 -20.92 -18.53 0.49
N ASN A 387 -22.01 -18.92 -0.17
CA ASN A 387 -22.75 -18.00 -1.04
C ASN A 387 -23.41 -16.86 -0.24
N ILE A 388 -23.96 -17.15 0.94
CA ILE A 388 -24.58 -16.15 1.81
C ILE A 388 -23.52 -15.19 2.39
N LEU A 389 -22.42 -15.72 2.93
CA LEU A 389 -21.48 -14.96 3.74
C LEU A 389 -20.35 -14.32 2.92
N LEU A 390 -19.88 -14.98 1.87
CA LEU A 390 -18.69 -14.55 1.11
C LEU A 390 -19.02 -13.97 -0.26
N LYS A 391 -20.23 -14.22 -0.82
CA LYS A 391 -20.58 -13.80 -2.19
C LYS A 391 -21.83 -12.93 -2.30
N SER A 392 -22.53 -12.70 -1.19
CA SER A 392 -23.71 -11.83 -1.20
C SER A 392 -23.32 -10.41 -1.62
N VAL A 393 -24.13 -9.76 -2.45
CA VAL A 393 -23.88 -8.39 -2.88
C VAL A 393 -24.70 -7.45 -2.02
N ASN A 394 -24.06 -6.45 -1.40
CA ASN A 394 -24.67 -5.43 -0.55
C ASN A 394 -25.67 -5.99 0.52
N PRO A 395 -25.24 -6.94 1.38
CA PRO A 395 -26.11 -7.52 2.39
C PRO A 395 -26.40 -6.56 3.55
N SER A 396 -27.52 -6.75 4.24
CA SER A 396 -27.70 -6.18 5.58
C SER A 396 -27.11 -7.09 6.66
N LEU A 397 -26.77 -6.52 7.82
CA LEU A 397 -26.42 -7.29 9.01
C LEU A 397 -27.56 -8.23 9.42
N ASN A 398 -28.82 -7.83 9.21
CA ASN A 398 -29.96 -8.69 9.52
C ASN A 398 -30.08 -9.89 8.57
N ASP A 399 -29.62 -9.79 7.33
CA ASP A 399 -29.59 -10.95 6.41
C ASP A 399 -28.64 -12.02 6.93
N PHE A 400 -27.47 -11.62 7.44
CA PHE A 400 -26.55 -12.54 8.10
C PHE A 400 -27.13 -13.10 9.40
N ARG A 401 -27.83 -12.29 10.21
CA ARG A 401 -28.45 -12.76 11.45
C ARG A 401 -29.60 -13.75 11.21
N LYS A 402 -30.34 -13.60 10.09
CA LYS A 402 -31.39 -14.54 9.69
C LYS A 402 -30.83 -15.90 9.22
N ALA A 403 -29.58 -15.95 8.75
CA ALA A 403 -28.95 -17.22 8.42
C ALA A 403 -28.81 -18.10 9.67
N HIS A 404 -29.12 -19.40 9.54
CA HIS A 404 -28.87 -20.36 10.62
C HIS A 404 -27.37 -20.57 10.79
N GLN A 405 -26.88 -20.25 11.99
CA GLN A 405 -25.52 -20.50 12.44
C GLN A 405 -25.47 -21.81 13.22
N ASP A 406 -24.30 -22.45 13.23
CA ASP A 406 -24.05 -23.67 14.00
C ASP A 406 -23.81 -23.36 15.47
N ALA A 407 -23.18 -22.21 15.75
CA ALA A 407 -22.95 -21.76 17.11
C ALA A 407 -22.75 -20.24 17.18
N VAL A 408 -22.87 -19.72 18.40
CA VAL A 408 -22.73 -18.29 18.71
C VAL A 408 -21.90 -18.11 19.96
N HIS A 409 -21.17 -17.00 20.04
CA HIS A 409 -20.39 -16.60 21.20
C HIS A 409 -20.57 -15.10 21.49
N ASP A 410 -20.44 -14.73 22.77
CA ASP A 410 -20.60 -13.39 23.30
C ASP A 410 -19.30 -12.57 23.30
N HIS A 411 -19.42 -11.31 23.75
CA HIS A 411 -18.31 -10.40 24.06
C HIS A 411 -18.34 -9.88 25.51
N VAL A 412 -18.95 -10.63 26.44
CA VAL A 412 -19.04 -10.20 27.85
C VAL A 412 -17.68 -10.37 28.56
N ILE A 413 -17.62 -10.11 29.87
CA ILE A 413 -16.37 -10.27 30.63
C ILE A 413 -15.69 -11.64 30.37
N CYS A 414 -14.36 -11.63 30.24
CA CYS A 414 -13.53 -12.79 29.89
C CYS A 414 -13.82 -13.47 28.54
N TRP A 415 -14.49 -12.80 27.59
CA TRP A 415 -14.83 -13.39 26.29
C TRP A 415 -13.62 -13.87 25.48
N GLN A 416 -12.45 -13.21 25.55
CA GLN A 416 -11.26 -13.63 24.79
C GLN A 416 -10.76 -15.00 25.21
N TRP A 417 -10.79 -15.29 26.53
CA TRP A 417 -10.46 -16.59 27.08
C TRP A 417 -11.48 -17.65 26.65
N ALA A 418 -12.77 -17.34 26.77
CA ALA A 418 -13.84 -18.27 26.41
C ALA A 418 -13.86 -18.56 24.91
N CYS A 419 -13.66 -17.54 24.07
CA CYS A 419 -13.63 -17.63 22.62
C CYS A 419 -12.42 -18.44 22.14
N GLU A 420 -11.21 -18.21 22.68
CA GLU A 420 -10.03 -19.04 22.38
C GLU A 420 -10.29 -20.52 22.72
N SER A 421 -10.77 -20.77 23.94
CA SER A 421 -11.07 -22.13 24.41
C SER A 421 -12.13 -22.79 23.51
N TRP A 422 -13.15 -22.04 23.10
CA TRP A 422 -14.21 -22.49 22.21
C TRP A 422 -13.70 -22.83 20.81
N LEU A 423 -12.95 -21.92 20.17
CA LEU A 423 -12.35 -22.12 18.85
C LEU A 423 -11.42 -23.35 18.81
N ARG A 424 -10.51 -23.45 19.78
CA ARG A 424 -9.55 -24.57 19.87
C ARG A 424 -10.23 -25.90 20.13
N LYS A 425 -11.13 -25.97 21.13
CA LYS A 425 -11.71 -27.26 21.55
C LYS A 425 -12.82 -27.75 20.62
N SER A 426 -13.57 -26.84 20.00
CA SER A 426 -14.76 -27.19 19.21
C SER A 426 -14.48 -27.27 17.71
N TYR A 427 -13.53 -26.46 17.21
CA TYR A 427 -13.25 -26.34 15.77
C TYR A 427 -11.80 -26.64 15.41
N ASN A 428 -10.95 -26.94 16.40
CA ASN A 428 -9.50 -27.11 16.21
C ASN A 428 -8.82 -25.88 15.57
N ILE A 429 -9.39 -24.69 15.80
CA ILE A 429 -8.81 -23.41 15.36
C ILE A 429 -7.93 -22.91 16.48
N ILE A 430 -6.62 -22.98 16.29
CA ILE A 430 -5.61 -22.49 17.24
C ILE A 430 -4.91 -21.25 16.69
N PRO A 431 -4.43 -20.35 17.57
CA PRO A 431 -3.57 -19.24 17.18
C PRO A 431 -2.34 -19.65 16.35
N ASP A 432 -1.71 -18.66 15.75
CA ASP A 432 -0.48 -18.80 14.97
C ASP A 432 0.65 -19.41 15.81
N ASP A 433 1.50 -20.24 15.20
CA ASP A 433 2.53 -21.03 15.93
C ASP A 433 3.49 -20.18 16.77
N LYS A 434 3.68 -18.91 16.39
CA LYS A 434 4.54 -17.95 17.10
C LYS A 434 3.86 -17.26 18.28
N THR A 435 2.55 -17.45 18.45
CA THR A 435 1.76 -16.82 19.51
C THR A 435 2.12 -17.41 20.85
N LYS A 436 2.81 -16.61 21.68
CA LYS A 436 3.11 -16.95 23.09
C LYS A 436 2.35 -16.10 24.08
N LYS A 437 1.81 -14.98 23.63
CA LYS A 437 0.99 -14.07 24.44
C LYS A 437 -0.11 -13.44 23.59
N PHE A 438 -1.24 -13.14 24.21
CA PHE A 438 -2.34 -12.41 23.61
C PHE A 438 -2.22 -10.91 23.91
N ASN A 439 -2.12 -10.10 22.87
CA ASN A 439 -2.14 -8.64 22.97
C ASN A 439 -3.54 -8.15 23.38
N GLY A 440 -3.58 -7.11 24.23
CA GLY A 440 -4.82 -6.52 24.72
C GLY A 440 -5.37 -7.12 26.02
N LEU A 441 -4.78 -8.22 26.51
CA LEU A 441 -5.04 -8.79 27.83
C LEU A 441 -4.01 -8.32 28.87
N PRO A 442 -4.39 -8.21 30.16
CA PRO A 442 -3.44 -7.95 31.23
C PRO A 442 -2.33 -9.02 31.28
N PRO A 443 -1.11 -8.70 31.73
CA PRO A 443 0.01 -9.65 31.77
C PRO A 443 -0.30 -10.97 32.49
N SER A 444 -1.15 -10.95 33.52
CA SER A 444 -1.56 -12.14 34.28
C SER A 444 -2.47 -13.11 33.50
N PHE A 445 -3.07 -12.66 32.40
CA PHE A 445 -4.04 -13.43 31.61
C PHE A 445 -3.60 -13.60 30.15
N SER A 446 -2.46 -13.03 29.75
CA SER A 446 -2.06 -12.98 28.35
C SER A 446 -1.18 -14.14 27.90
N ASP A 447 -0.50 -14.84 28.81
CA ASP A 447 0.38 -15.98 28.44
C ASP A 447 -0.42 -17.07 27.72
N TYR A 448 0.12 -17.61 26.62
CA TYR A 448 -0.57 -18.59 25.80
C TYR A 448 0.23 -19.88 25.66
N ASP A 449 -0.46 -21.02 25.83
CA ASP A 449 0.07 -22.36 25.58
C ASP A 449 -0.86 -23.08 24.59
N PRO A 450 -0.38 -23.59 23.44
CA PRO A 450 -1.24 -24.22 22.43
C PRO A 450 -2.04 -25.44 22.92
N ARG A 451 -1.57 -26.13 23.96
CA ARG A 451 -2.24 -27.31 24.52
C ARG A 451 -3.26 -26.91 25.59
N LYS A 452 -2.91 -25.95 26.45
CA LYS A 452 -3.75 -25.53 27.59
C LYS A 452 -4.71 -24.40 27.22
N GLY A 453 -4.31 -23.49 26.34
CA GLY A 453 -4.99 -22.24 25.99
C GLY A 453 -4.55 -21.08 26.87
N LEU A 454 -5.42 -20.06 26.97
CA LEU A 454 -5.23 -18.94 27.88
C LEU A 454 -5.45 -19.34 29.37
N PRO A 455 -4.79 -18.66 30.33
CA PRO A 455 -4.97 -18.85 31.76
C PRO A 455 -6.44 -18.77 32.15
N THR A 456 -6.89 -19.73 32.96
CA THR A 456 -8.27 -19.79 33.43
C THR A 456 -8.53 -18.64 34.41
N PRO A 457 -9.58 -17.82 34.20
CA PRO A 457 -9.98 -16.79 35.16
C PRO A 457 -10.31 -17.37 36.54
N ASP A 458 -10.20 -16.55 37.57
CA ASP A 458 -10.58 -16.95 38.92
C ASP A 458 -12.10 -17.18 39.05
N LYS A 459 -12.51 -17.86 40.13
CA LYS A 459 -13.92 -18.24 40.35
C LYS A 459 -14.88 -17.06 40.42
N ASN A 460 -14.43 -15.90 40.93
CA ASN A 460 -15.30 -14.72 41.04
C ASN A 460 -15.56 -14.13 39.64
N MET A 461 -14.52 -14.04 38.81
CA MET A 461 -14.63 -13.61 37.42
C MET A 461 -15.51 -14.57 36.60
N LEU A 462 -15.37 -15.88 36.81
CA LEU A 462 -16.23 -16.87 36.16
C LEU A 462 -17.69 -16.77 36.60
N SER A 463 -17.96 -16.52 37.89
CA SER A 463 -19.32 -16.30 38.39
C SER A 463 -19.94 -15.05 37.78
N LEU A 464 -19.19 -13.94 37.73
CA LEU A 464 -19.66 -12.70 37.10
C LEU A 464 -19.91 -12.90 35.60
N ARG A 465 -19.03 -13.64 34.91
CA ARG A 465 -19.25 -14.02 33.51
C ARG A 465 -20.55 -14.79 33.33
N ALA A 466 -20.84 -15.77 34.18
CA ALA A 466 -22.07 -16.56 34.07
C ALA A 466 -23.34 -15.68 34.12
N GLU A 467 -23.36 -14.69 35.01
CA GLU A 467 -24.46 -13.73 35.11
C GLU A 467 -24.56 -12.84 33.87
N GLU A 468 -23.44 -12.30 33.37
CA GLU A 468 -23.43 -11.44 32.19
C GLU A 468 -23.82 -12.19 30.92
N VAL A 469 -23.34 -13.44 30.76
CA VAL A 469 -23.72 -14.29 29.62
C VAL A 469 -25.22 -14.60 29.65
N ALA A 470 -25.82 -14.84 30.83
CA ALA A 470 -27.25 -15.05 30.93
C ALA A 470 -28.06 -13.82 30.47
N ARG A 471 -27.63 -12.61 30.86
CA ARG A 471 -28.27 -11.36 30.41
C ARG A 471 -28.08 -11.14 28.90
N TRP A 472 -26.87 -11.37 28.39
CA TRP A 472 -26.57 -11.25 26.97
C TRP A 472 -27.36 -12.27 26.14
N SER A 473 -27.50 -13.51 26.64
CA SER A 473 -28.27 -14.57 26.00
C SER A 473 -29.75 -14.17 25.83
N ASP A 474 -30.40 -13.69 26.89
CA ASP A 474 -31.79 -13.24 26.82
C ASP A 474 -31.96 -12.12 25.77
N ALA A 475 -31.07 -11.13 25.78
CA ALA A 475 -31.09 -10.05 24.78
C ALA A 475 -30.85 -10.56 23.34
N PHE A 476 -29.89 -11.48 23.17
CA PHE A 476 -29.57 -12.10 21.89
C PHE A 476 -30.77 -12.87 21.32
N PHE A 477 -31.35 -13.78 22.09
CA PHE A 477 -32.46 -14.62 21.63
C PHE A 477 -33.75 -13.83 21.43
N ARG A 478 -34.01 -12.80 22.25
CA ARG A 478 -35.11 -11.87 22.01
C ARG A 478 -35.00 -11.20 20.64
N ARG A 479 -33.81 -10.75 20.27
CA ARG A 479 -33.55 -10.17 18.95
C ARG A 479 -33.75 -11.21 17.84
N GLU A 480 -33.23 -12.43 17.99
CA GLU A 480 -33.40 -13.47 16.97
C GLU A 480 -34.87 -13.85 16.75
N MET A 481 -35.69 -13.86 17.82
CA MET A 481 -37.14 -14.08 17.72
C MET A 481 -37.83 -12.95 16.97
N LEU A 482 -37.47 -11.68 17.24
CA LEU A 482 -38.00 -10.52 16.49
C LEU A 482 -37.63 -10.55 15.00
N LEU A 483 -36.51 -11.18 14.65
CA LEU A 483 -36.11 -11.39 13.25
C LEU A 483 -36.87 -12.54 12.56
N GLY A 484 -37.73 -13.25 13.29
CA GLY A 484 -38.54 -14.35 12.76
C GLY A 484 -37.76 -15.64 12.50
N LYS A 485 -36.64 -15.83 13.19
CA LYS A 485 -35.74 -16.98 12.96
C LYS A 485 -36.22 -18.28 13.60
N TYR A 486 -36.87 -18.17 14.74
CA TYR A 486 -37.35 -19.30 15.53
C TYR A 486 -38.87 -19.36 15.48
N THR A 487 -39.42 -20.51 15.87
CA THR A 487 -40.87 -20.72 15.99
C THR A 487 -41.56 -19.65 16.84
N SER A 488 -42.81 -19.34 16.51
CA SER A 488 -43.59 -18.27 17.15
C SER A 488 -43.89 -18.52 18.64
N ASP A 489 -43.83 -19.77 19.09
CA ASP A 489 -44.00 -20.15 20.49
C ASP A 489 -42.72 -19.96 21.33
N GLY A 490 -41.59 -19.64 20.69
CA GLY A 490 -40.30 -19.41 21.34
C GLY A 490 -39.63 -20.67 21.91
N SER A 491 -40.21 -21.85 21.72
CA SER A 491 -39.71 -23.11 22.31
C SER A 491 -38.34 -23.48 21.73
N GLU A 492 -38.16 -23.33 20.43
CA GLU A 492 -36.89 -23.55 19.72
C GLU A 492 -35.81 -22.55 20.19
N ALA A 493 -36.15 -21.27 20.25
CA ALA A 493 -35.24 -20.23 20.75
C ALA A 493 -34.77 -20.54 22.17
N LYS A 494 -35.70 -20.95 23.05
CA LYS A 494 -35.38 -21.32 24.43
C LYS A 494 -34.49 -22.56 24.51
N ALA A 495 -34.73 -23.54 23.64
CA ALA A 495 -33.90 -24.74 23.56
C ALA A 495 -32.45 -24.39 23.20
N HIS A 496 -32.25 -23.50 22.22
CA HIS A 496 -30.92 -23.01 21.82
C HIS A 496 -30.24 -22.16 22.91
N GLU A 497 -30.99 -21.31 23.60
CA GLU A 497 -30.50 -20.57 24.76
C GLU A 497 -29.96 -21.51 25.85
N LEU A 498 -30.74 -22.52 26.22
CA LEU A 498 -30.34 -23.49 27.24
C LEU A 498 -29.11 -24.31 26.82
N LEU A 499 -29.00 -24.65 25.53
CA LEU A 499 -27.81 -25.31 24.99
C LEU A 499 -26.57 -24.43 25.19
N LEU A 500 -26.68 -23.14 24.85
CA LEU A 500 -25.60 -22.16 24.96
C LEU A 500 -25.17 -21.97 26.42
N LEU A 501 -26.11 -21.79 27.34
CA LEU A 501 -25.81 -21.69 28.77
C LEU A 501 -25.10 -22.94 29.28
N GLY A 502 -25.58 -24.14 28.91
CA GLY A 502 -24.92 -25.39 29.30
C GLY A 502 -23.50 -25.51 28.75
N GLN A 503 -23.23 -25.06 27.52
CA GLN A 503 -21.86 -25.01 26.97
C GLN A 503 -20.94 -24.10 27.79
N GLN A 504 -21.45 -22.98 28.28
CA GLN A 504 -20.68 -22.05 29.12
C GLN A 504 -20.37 -22.67 30.48
N PHE A 505 -21.35 -23.32 31.13
CA PHE A 505 -21.09 -24.05 32.38
C PHE A 505 -20.09 -25.20 32.22
N ASN A 506 -20.13 -25.91 31.08
CA ASN A 506 -19.11 -26.91 30.74
C ASN A 506 -17.71 -26.29 30.66
N GLN A 507 -17.57 -25.11 30.05
CA GLN A 507 -16.28 -24.41 29.96
C GLN A 507 -15.77 -23.94 31.33
N MET A 508 -16.68 -23.56 32.23
CA MET A 508 -16.37 -23.15 33.61
C MET A 508 -16.09 -24.34 34.55
N GLY A 509 -16.34 -25.58 34.09
CA GLY A 509 -16.20 -26.78 34.91
C GLY A 509 -17.35 -27.02 35.89
N ASP A 510 -18.47 -26.28 35.76
CA ASP A 510 -19.69 -26.52 36.52
C ASP A 510 -20.55 -27.57 35.82
N PHE A 511 -20.16 -28.83 35.99
CA PHE A 511 -20.84 -29.94 35.34
C PHE A 511 -22.29 -30.15 35.83
N LYS A 512 -22.64 -29.63 37.00
CA LYS A 512 -24.01 -29.73 37.52
C LYS A 512 -24.94 -28.82 36.72
N GLN A 513 -24.62 -27.53 36.66
CA GLN A 513 -25.41 -26.56 35.89
C GLN A 513 -25.39 -26.87 34.39
N MET A 514 -24.25 -27.36 33.87
CA MET A 514 -24.15 -27.86 32.50
C MET A 514 -25.20 -28.93 32.20
N VAL A 515 -25.28 -29.97 33.03
CA VAL A 515 -26.24 -31.08 32.85
C VAL A 515 -27.68 -30.55 32.96
N GLU A 516 -27.98 -29.71 33.96
CA GLU A 516 -29.34 -29.19 34.16
C GLU A 516 -29.83 -28.40 32.94
N HIS A 517 -28.99 -27.54 32.37
CA HIS A 517 -29.34 -26.77 31.17
C HIS A 517 -29.41 -27.63 29.91
N TRP A 518 -28.46 -28.53 29.70
CA TRP A 518 -28.52 -29.44 28.55
C TRP A 518 -29.71 -30.40 28.62
N GLU A 519 -30.08 -30.91 29.79
CA GLU A 519 -31.27 -31.77 29.93
C GLU A 519 -32.54 -30.97 29.61
N SER A 520 -32.62 -29.73 30.06
CA SER A 520 -33.75 -28.85 29.77
C SER A 520 -33.84 -28.53 28.27
N SER A 521 -32.70 -28.23 27.63
CA SER A 521 -32.59 -28.03 26.18
C SER A 521 -32.99 -29.28 25.38
N ALA A 522 -32.51 -30.46 25.80
CA ALA A 522 -32.81 -31.74 25.18
C ALA A 522 -34.31 -32.10 25.31
N LYS A 523 -34.95 -31.80 26.44
CA LYS A 523 -36.40 -31.99 26.63
C LYS A 523 -37.24 -31.10 25.70
N LEU A 524 -36.72 -29.94 25.31
CA LEU A 524 -37.32 -29.06 24.30
C LEU A 524 -37.00 -29.51 22.85
N GLY A 525 -36.36 -30.66 22.66
CA GLY A 525 -36.09 -31.23 21.34
C GLY A 525 -34.75 -30.83 20.71
N ASN A 526 -33.85 -30.16 21.43
CA ASN A 526 -32.57 -29.77 20.86
C ASN A 526 -31.62 -30.97 20.68
N ARG A 527 -31.42 -31.38 19.42
CA ARG A 527 -30.55 -32.52 19.04
C ARG A 527 -29.10 -32.38 19.53
N ALA A 528 -28.53 -31.17 19.49
CA ALA A 528 -27.15 -30.95 19.90
C ALA A 528 -26.98 -31.10 21.42
N ALA A 529 -27.96 -30.68 22.21
CA ALA A 529 -27.99 -30.91 23.65
C ALA A 529 -28.08 -32.41 23.98
N MET A 530 -28.92 -33.17 23.26
CA MET A 530 -29.01 -34.62 23.39
C MET A 530 -27.67 -35.29 23.11
N MET A 531 -27.01 -34.92 22.01
CA MET A 531 -25.71 -35.46 21.64
C MET A 531 -24.61 -35.10 22.66
N ASN A 532 -24.59 -33.86 23.16
CA ASN A 532 -23.62 -33.42 24.17
C ASN A 532 -23.82 -34.16 25.51
N LEU A 533 -25.06 -34.39 25.93
CA LEU A 533 -25.37 -35.21 27.10
C LEU A 533 -24.96 -36.66 26.92
N ALA A 534 -25.24 -37.24 25.75
CA ALA A 534 -24.82 -38.60 25.43
C ALA A 534 -23.31 -38.76 25.54
N GLU A 535 -22.53 -37.87 24.92
CA GLU A 535 -21.07 -37.87 25.01
C GLU A 535 -20.60 -37.71 26.47
N TYR A 536 -21.18 -36.76 27.21
CA TYR A 536 -20.82 -36.54 28.60
C TYR A 536 -21.03 -37.79 29.45
N TYR A 537 -22.20 -38.43 29.37
CA TYR A 537 -22.51 -39.59 30.19
C TYR A 537 -21.78 -40.88 29.77
N LEU A 538 -21.55 -41.07 28.47
CA LEU A 538 -20.89 -42.27 27.95
C LEU A 538 -19.36 -42.22 28.08
N VAL A 539 -18.78 -41.02 27.92
CA VAL A 539 -17.32 -40.86 27.82
C VAL A 539 -16.73 -40.21 29.08
N LYS A 540 -17.27 -39.06 29.50
CA LYS A 540 -16.64 -38.18 30.51
C LYS A 540 -17.02 -38.50 31.95
N ALA A 541 -18.30 -38.76 32.22
CA ALA A 541 -18.83 -39.05 33.55
C ALA A 541 -18.71 -40.53 33.97
N LYS A 542 -17.84 -41.31 33.31
CA LYS A 542 -17.69 -42.77 33.46
C LYS A 542 -17.62 -43.18 34.93
N SER A 543 -18.78 -43.55 35.48
CA SER A 543 -18.83 -43.98 36.88
C SER A 543 -20.02 -44.88 37.23
N ARG A 544 -21.15 -44.84 36.50
CA ARG A 544 -22.34 -45.66 36.86
C ARG A 544 -23.09 -46.21 35.64
N ALA A 545 -23.64 -47.41 35.76
CA ALA A 545 -24.47 -48.04 34.73
C ALA A 545 -25.70 -47.20 34.38
N GLU A 546 -26.32 -46.57 35.38
CA GLU A 546 -27.47 -45.67 35.21
C GLU A 546 -27.17 -44.48 34.29
N LEU A 547 -26.04 -43.79 34.50
CA LEU A 547 -25.64 -42.68 33.66
C LEU A 547 -25.37 -43.13 32.22
N ARG A 548 -24.77 -44.31 32.03
CA ARG A 548 -24.57 -44.87 30.68
C ARG A 548 -25.90 -45.17 29.99
N MET A 549 -26.89 -45.72 30.69
CA MET A 549 -28.23 -45.91 30.14
C MET A 549 -28.87 -44.58 29.75
N ARG A 550 -28.76 -43.54 30.59
CA ARG A 550 -29.22 -42.19 30.22
C ARG A 550 -28.50 -41.66 28.98
N GLY A 551 -27.20 -41.88 28.88
CA GLY A 551 -26.40 -41.52 27.71
C GLY A 551 -26.89 -42.21 26.43
N ASP A 552 -27.16 -43.51 26.49
CA ASP A 552 -27.70 -44.28 25.35
C ASP A 552 -29.09 -43.79 24.92
N VAL A 553 -29.97 -43.48 25.89
CA VAL A 553 -31.30 -42.92 25.62
C VAL A 553 -31.18 -41.59 24.86
N TRP A 554 -30.29 -40.69 25.29
CA TRP A 554 -30.09 -39.43 24.59
C TRP A 554 -29.45 -39.61 23.22
N LEU A 555 -28.50 -40.54 23.08
CA LEU A 555 -27.88 -40.86 21.81
C LEU A 555 -28.92 -41.34 20.77
N ARG A 556 -29.81 -42.25 21.17
CA ARG A 556 -30.89 -42.75 20.30
C ARG A 556 -31.87 -41.65 19.92
N LYS A 557 -32.29 -40.80 20.87
CA LYS A 557 -33.17 -39.66 20.58
C LYS A 557 -32.53 -38.66 19.61
N ALA A 558 -31.23 -38.39 19.75
CA ALA A 558 -30.51 -37.53 18.80
C ALA A 558 -30.51 -38.15 17.39
N ALA A 559 -30.28 -39.46 17.29
CA ALA A 559 -30.33 -40.22 16.03
C ALA A 559 -31.74 -40.23 15.39
N GLU A 560 -32.79 -40.41 16.19
CA GLU A 560 -34.19 -40.32 15.74
C GLU A 560 -34.51 -38.94 15.14
N LEU A 561 -33.88 -37.88 15.65
CA LEU A 561 -33.97 -36.52 15.12
C LEU A 561 -32.95 -36.23 13.99
N GLY A 562 -32.27 -37.27 13.48
CA GLY A 562 -31.37 -37.19 12.33
C GLY A 562 -29.98 -36.60 12.64
N ASP A 563 -29.51 -36.62 13.89
CA ASP A 563 -28.13 -36.21 14.19
C ASP A 563 -27.13 -37.20 13.57
N LEU A 564 -26.32 -36.70 12.63
CA LEU A 564 -25.36 -37.51 11.87
C LEU A 564 -24.29 -38.16 12.75
N ARG A 565 -23.85 -37.49 13.83
CA ARG A 565 -22.85 -38.05 14.75
C ARG A 565 -23.47 -39.16 15.59
N ALA A 566 -24.70 -38.97 16.04
CA ALA A 566 -25.43 -40.00 16.76
C ALA A 566 -25.69 -41.25 15.89
N ASN A 567 -26.10 -41.05 14.64
CA ASN A 567 -26.27 -42.15 13.67
C ASN A 567 -24.98 -42.92 13.44
N ALA A 568 -23.86 -42.21 13.22
CA ALA A 568 -22.55 -42.84 13.05
C ALA A 568 -22.12 -43.66 14.29
N LEU A 569 -22.34 -43.13 15.50
CA LEU A 569 -21.99 -43.83 16.75
C LEU A 569 -22.87 -45.07 17.02
N LEU A 570 -24.11 -45.07 16.54
CA LEU A 570 -25.03 -46.21 16.65
C LEU A 570 -24.88 -47.22 15.50
N GLY A 571 -24.02 -46.95 14.52
CA GLY A 571 -23.87 -47.78 13.32
C GLY A 571 -25.08 -47.76 12.39
N LEU A 572 -25.91 -46.72 12.50
CA LEU A 572 -27.04 -46.48 11.60
C LEU A 572 -26.49 -45.78 10.36
N THR A 573 -26.50 -46.47 9.22
CA THR A 573 -26.10 -45.88 7.93
C THR A 573 -27.14 -44.86 7.48
N VAL A 574 -26.68 -43.68 7.05
CA VAL A 574 -27.48 -42.67 6.34
C VAL A 574 -27.32 -42.90 4.85
#